data_AF-A0A920VJZ4-F1
#
_entry.id   AF-A0A920VJZ4-F1
#
_cell.length_a   1.000
_cell.length_b   1.000
_cell.length_c   1.000
_cell.angle_alpha   90.00
_cell.angle_beta   90.00
_cell.angle_gamma   90.00
#
_symmetry.space_group_name_H-M   'P 1'
#
loop_
_entity.id
_entity.type
_entity.pdbx_description
1 polymer ?
#
loop_
_entity_poly.entity_id
_entity_poly.type
_entity_poly.pdbx_seq_one_letter_code
_entity_poly.pdbx_strand_id
1 'polypeptide(L)'
;MELVAEGTLKITSVTVNEDNSVLCYEGDVGKYGRVFATHVIKSRDGNRNQGNFTGHARTILEDGNALSATLQGIWSRDGGKMKFYSLDESSHGDQNFIRGEVDLLSRDCTAKVYAL
;
A
#
# COMPACT_ATOMS: atom_id res chain seq x y z
N MET A 1 14.80 3.08 -11.80
CA MET A 1 13.34 3.22 -11.59
C MET A 1 13.03 4.70 -11.50
N GLU A 2 12.11 5.18 -12.33
CA GLU A 2 11.68 6.58 -12.42
C GLU A 2 10.51 6.82 -11.47
N LEU A 3 10.50 7.93 -10.72
CA LEU A 3 9.34 8.31 -9.89
C LEU A 3 8.22 8.84 -10.79
N VAL A 4 7.09 8.13 -10.83
CA VAL A 4 5.96 8.45 -11.74
C VAL A 4 4.72 8.95 -11.03
N ALA A 5 4.59 8.72 -9.72
CA ALA A 5 3.52 9.29 -8.91
C ALA A 5 3.92 9.37 -7.43
N GLU A 6 3.30 10.31 -6.72
CA GLU A 6 3.32 10.40 -5.26
C GLU A 6 1.90 10.67 -4.77
N GLY A 7 1.56 10.15 -3.60
CA GLY A 7 0.23 10.28 -3.04
C GLY A 7 0.19 10.20 -1.53
N THR A 8 -0.91 10.69 -0.97
CA THR A 8 -1.22 10.59 0.46
C THR A 8 -2.50 9.78 0.62
N LEU A 9 -2.45 8.79 1.51
CA LEU A 9 -3.57 7.94 1.87
C LEU A 9 -3.80 7.97 3.39
N LYS A 10 -5.00 7.55 3.80
CA LYS A 10 -5.37 7.33 5.20
C LYS A 10 -5.69 5.86 5.42
N ILE A 11 -5.27 5.32 6.57
CA ILE A 11 -5.82 4.05 7.04
C ILE A 11 -7.26 4.28 7.50
N THR A 12 -8.20 3.65 6.83
CA THR A 12 -9.64 3.75 7.15
C THR A 12 -10.07 2.67 8.13
N SER A 13 -9.45 1.49 8.08
CA SER A 13 -9.70 0.41 9.02
C SER A 13 -8.48 -0.49 9.25
N VAL A 14 -8.46 -1.12 10.42
CA VAL A 14 -7.52 -2.18 10.78
C VAL A 14 -8.31 -3.34 11.39
N THR A 15 -8.23 -4.51 10.79
CA THR A 15 -8.74 -5.76 11.37
C THR A 15 -7.56 -6.57 11.88
N VAL A 16 -7.62 -7.04 13.12
CA VAL A 16 -6.57 -7.86 13.73
C VAL A 16 -7.10 -9.29 13.84
N ASN A 17 -6.45 -10.20 13.12
CA ASN A 17 -6.74 -11.63 13.15
C ASN A 17 -5.63 -12.36 13.92
N GLU A 18 -5.78 -13.68 14.10
CA GLU A 18 -4.80 -14.53 14.79
C GLU A 18 -3.41 -14.46 14.14
N ASP A 19 -3.35 -14.62 12.80
CA ASP A 19 -2.10 -14.74 12.05
C ASP A 19 -1.70 -13.50 11.25
N ASN A 20 -2.61 -12.53 11.11
CA ASN A 20 -2.42 -11.38 10.23
C ASN A 20 -3.22 -10.16 10.69
N SER A 21 -2.89 -9.00 10.13
CA SER A 21 -3.75 -7.83 10.16
C SER A 21 -4.15 -7.43 8.76
N VAL A 22 -5.36 -6.90 8.61
CA VAL A 22 -5.85 -6.33 7.36
C VAL A 22 -5.93 -4.82 7.54
N LEU A 23 -5.20 -4.06 6.71
CA LEU A 23 -5.20 -2.60 6.70
C LEU A 23 -5.85 -2.14 5.40
N CYS A 24 -6.86 -1.29 5.51
CA CYS A 24 -7.48 -0.63 4.37
C CYS A 24 -7.02 0.83 4.28
N TYR A 25 -6.70 1.27 3.07
CA TYR A 25 -6.23 2.61 2.76
C TYR A 25 -7.14 3.27 1.72
N GLU A 26 -7.31 4.59 1.85
CA GLU A 26 -7.95 5.42 0.83
C GLU A 26 -7.19 6.73 0.65
N GLY A 27 -7.00 7.19 -0.58
CA GLY A 27 -6.38 8.48 -0.85
C GLY A 27 -6.17 8.76 -2.34
N ASP A 28 -5.51 9.85 -2.66
CA ASP A 28 -5.19 10.24 -4.04
C ASP A 28 -3.71 10.01 -4.33
N VAL A 29 -3.42 9.37 -5.47
CA VAL A 29 -2.05 8.97 -5.86
C VAL A 29 -1.77 9.37 -7.31
N GLY A 30 -1.29 10.61 -7.51
CA GLY A 30 -0.86 11.14 -8.81
C GLY A 30 -1.73 10.69 -10.00
N LYS A 31 -1.09 10.12 -11.03
CA LYS A 31 -1.77 9.63 -12.25
C LYS A 31 -2.74 8.46 -12.01
N TYR A 32 -2.73 7.83 -10.83
CA TYR A 32 -3.62 6.72 -10.48
C TYR A 32 -4.94 7.18 -9.83
N GLY A 33 -5.12 8.48 -9.59
CA GLY A 33 -6.38 9.04 -9.10
C GLY A 33 -6.71 8.60 -7.68
N ARG A 34 -8.01 8.41 -7.39
CA ARG A 34 -8.50 7.94 -6.09
C ARG A 34 -8.23 6.45 -5.96
N VAL A 35 -7.43 6.06 -4.97
CA VAL A 35 -7.03 4.68 -4.68
C VAL A 35 -7.72 4.18 -3.42
N PHE A 36 -8.27 2.96 -3.51
CA PHE A 36 -8.69 2.14 -2.39
C PHE A 36 -7.82 0.89 -2.36
N ALA A 37 -7.08 0.67 -1.29
CA ALA A 37 -6.14 -0.45 -1.20
C ALA A 37 -6.34 -1.26 0.08
N THR A 38 -6.04 -2.55 0.00
CA THR A 38 -6.04 -3.44 1.15
C THR A 38 -4.70 -4.16 1.21
N HIS A 39 -4.05 -4.13 2.38
CA HIS A 39 -2.92 -4.98 2.71
C HIS A 39 -3.32 -6.03 3.75
N VAL A 40 -3.06 -7.29 3.45
CA VAL A 40 -3.07 -8.38 4.43
C VAL A 40 -1.62 -8.61 4.86
N ILE A 41 -1.26 -8.05 6.02
CA ILE A 41 0.11 -8.08 6.55
C ILE A 41 0.29 -9.27 7.50
N LYS A 42 1.41 -9.98 7.35
CA LYS A 42 1.83 -11.06 8.25
C LYS A 42 3.17 -10.69 8.87
N SER A 43 3.33 -10.98 10.16
CA SER A 43 4.63 -10.84 10.83
C SER A 43 5.49 -12.06 10.51
N ARG A 44 6.80 -11.86 10.39
CA ARG A 44 7.76 -12.96 10.36
C ARG A 44 7.94 -13.52 11.77
N ASP A 45 7.94 -14.85 11.93
CA ASP A 45 7.95 -15.51 13.24
C ASP A 45 8.95 -14.92 14.24
N GLY A 46 8.49 -14.76 15.50
CA GLY A 46 9.26 -14.17 16.60
C GLY A 46 9.47 -12.65 16.52
N ASN A 47 9.34 -12.03 15.34
CA ASN A 47 9.56 -10.60 15.14
C ASN A 47 8.29 -9.90 14.61
N ARG A 48 7.52 -9.29 15.52
CA ARG A 48 6.30 -8.52 15.22
C ARG A 48 6.57 -7.10 14.68
N ASN A 49 7.81 -6.81 14.28
CA ASN A 49 8.21 -5.53 13.71
C ASN A 49 8.53 -5.62 12.21
N GLN A 50 8.41 -6.79 11.58
CA GLN A 50 8.60 -6.95 10.14
C GLN A 50 7.89 -8.18 9.59
N GLY A 51 7.69 -8.21 8.29
CA GLY A 51 7.19 -9.38 7.60
C GLY A 51 6.82 -9.09 6.16
N ASN A 52 5.84 -9.81 5.63
CA ASN A 52 5.38 -9.70 4.26
C ASN A 52 3.89 -9.37 4.18
N PHE A 53 3.43 -9.01 2.98
CA PHE A 53 2.02 -8.78 2.73
C PHE A 53 1.64 -9.15 1.30
N THR A 54 0.35 -9.41 1.13
CA THR A 54 -0.35 -9.43 -0.14
C THR A 54 -1.47 -8.41 -0.10
N GLY A 55 -1.86 -7.86 -1.24
CA GLY A 55 -2.87 -6.82 -1.30
C GLY A 55 -3.50 -6.66 -2.67
N HIS A 56 -4.54 -5.84 -2.69
CA HIS A 56 -5.24 -5.43 -3.90
C HIS A 56 -5.57 -3.95 -3.84
N ALA A 57 -5.56 -3.29 -4.99
CA ALA A 57 -6.02 -1.91 -5.13
C ALA A 57 -7.13 -1.83 -6.17
N ARG A 58 -8.00 -0.85 -5.98
CA ARG A 58 -8.94 -0.34 -6.97
C ARG A 58 -8.70 1.15 -7.08
N THR A 59 -8.55 1.63 -8.30
CA THR A 59 -8.33 3.05 -8.55
C THR A 59 -9.44 3.60 -9.44
N ILE A 60 -9.82 4.85 -9.21
CA ILE A 60 -10.75 5.61 -10.04
C ILE A 60 -9.98 6.83 -10.56
N LEU A 61 -9.76 6.86 -11.88
CA LEU A 61 -9.07 7.94 -12.57
C LEU A 61 -9.99 9.18 -12.69
N GLU A 62 -9.40 10.33 -13.03
CA GLU A 62 -10.16 11.59 -13.18
C GLU A 62 -11.23 11.52 -14.28
N ASP A 63 -11.00 10.71 -15.32
CA ASP A 63 -11.96 10.46 -16.39
C ASP A 63 -13.05 9.44 -16.02
N GLY A 64 -13.02 8.90 -14.79
CA GLY A 64 -13.97 7.92 -14.26
C GLY A 64 -13.62 6.47 -14.60
N ASN A 65 -12.55 6.20 -15.35
CA ASN A 65 -12.11 4.83 -15.62
C ASN A 65 -11.56 4.16 -14.35
N ALA A 66 -11.79 2.85 -14.23
CA ALA A 66 -11.33 2.07 -13.10
C ALA A 66 -10.13 1.20 -13.45
N LEU A 67 -9.13 1.16 -12.57
CA LEU A 67 -8.02 0.20 -12.62
C LEU A 67 -8.08 -0.74 -11.43
N SER A 68 -7.58 -1.95 -11.61
CA SER A 68 -7.26 -2.86 -10.51
C SER A 68 -5.76 -3.10 -10.47
N ALA A 69 -5.23 -3.38 -9.28
CA ALA A 69 -3.86 -3.86 -9.14
C ALA A 69 -3.75 -4.97 -8.10
N THR A 70 -2.78 -5.85 -8.29
CA THR A 70 -2.29 -6.74 -7.24
C THR A 70 -1.07 -6.10 -6.58
N LEU A 71 -0.90 -6.29 -5.29
CA LEU A 71 0.22 -5.76 -4.50
C LEU A 71 0.86 -6.88 -3.73
N GLN A 72 2.19 -6.99 -3.75
CA GLN A 72 2.92 -7.94 -2.91
C GLN A 72 4.21 -7.31 -2.43
N GLY A 73 4.56 -7.55 -1.17
CA GLY A 73 5.74 -6.89 -0.65
C GLY A 73 6.14 -7.26 0.76
N ILE A 74 7.03 -6.43 1.30
CA ILE A 74 7.57 -6.54 2.65
C ILE A 74 7.30 -5.27 3.43
N TRP A 75 7.17 -5.42 4.75
CA TRP A 75 6.96 -4.31 5.66
C TRP A 75 7.88 -4.44 6.88
N SER A 76 8.17 -3.30 7.49
CA SER A 76 8.81 -3.24 8.81
C SER A 76 8.32 -2.01 9.56
N ARG A 77 8.47 -1.99 10.89
CA ARG A 77 8.12 -0.84 11.71
C ARG A 77 9.11 -0.62 12.85
N ASP A 78 9.21 0.62 13.26
CA ASP A 78 9.81 1.04 14.52
C ASP A 78 8.78 1.84 15.31
N GLY A 79 8.36 1.31 16.46
CA GLY A 79 7.19 1.81 17.18
C GLY A 79 5.95 1.91 16.29
N GLY A 80 5.37 3.11 16.20
CA GLY A 80 4.21 3.44 15.38
C GLY A 80 4.53 3.81 13.92
N LYS A 81 5.81 3.84 13.52
CA LYS A 81 6.23 4.19 12.16
C LYS A 81 6.48 2.93 11.36
N MET A 82 5.64 2.64 10.39
CA MET A 82 5.78 1.51 9.47
C MET A 82 6.29 1.99 8.11
N LYS A 83 7.10 1.16 7.45
CA LYS A 83 7.46 1.31 6.04
C LYS A 83 7.14 0.03 5.29
N PHE A 84 6.75 0.14 4.04
CA PHE A 84 6.55 -1.00 3.16
C PHE A 84 7.19 -0.77 1.79
N TYR A 85 7.55 -1.87 1.15
CA TYR A 85 8.03 -1.92 -0.22
C TYR A 85 7.18 -2.92 -0.98
N SER A 86 6.55 -2.48 -2.07
CA SER A 86 5.62 -3.28 -2.87
C SER A 86 6.10 -3.42 -4.30
N LEU A 87 5.78 -4.56 -4.91
CA LEU A 87 5.72 -4.75 -6.36
C LEU A 87 4.25 -4.86 -6.74
N ASP A 88 3.80 -3.97 -7.61
CA ASP A 88 2.41 -3.86 -8.01
C ASP A 88 2.27 -4.07 -9.51
N GLU A 89 1.25 -4.85 -9.89
CA GLU A 89 0.86 -5.06 -11.29
C GLU A 89 -0.55 -4.52 -11.49
N SER A 90 -0.71 -3.57 -12.40
CA SER A 90 -2.02 -3.00 -12.74
C SER A 90 -2.70 -3.73 -13.90
N SER A 91 -4.03 -3.62 -13.99
CA SER A 91 -4.82 -4.15 -15.10
C SER A 91 -4.52 -3.51 -16.46
N HIS A 92 -3.79 -2.39 -16.49
CA HIS A 92 -3.31 -1.72 -17.71
C HIS A 92 -1.86 -2.08 -18.07
N GLY A 93 -1.24 -3.01 -17.33
CA GLY A 93 0.11 -3.48 -17.60
C GLY A 93 1.23 -2.66 -16.97
N ASP A 94 0.93 -1.55 -16.28
CA ASP A 94 1.93 -0.85 -15.45
C ASP A 94 2.46 -1.82 -14.40
N GLN A 95 3.79 -1.94 -14.33
CA GLN A 95 4.51 -2.63 -13.26
C GLN A 95 5.24 -1.58 -12.44
N ASN A 96 4.96 -1.55 -11.14
CA ASN A 96 5.46 -0.51 -10.26
C ASN A 96 6.18 -1.08 -9.04
N PHE A 97 7.21 -0.37 -8.60
CA PHE A 97 7.78 -0.50 -7.28
C PHE A 97 7.29 0.64 -6.39
N ILE A 98 6.72 0.33 -5.24
CA ILE A 98 6.15 1.33 -4.33
C ILE A 98 6.97 1.36 -3.05
N ARG A 99 7.31 2.57 -2.60
CA ARG A 99 7.78 2.82 -1.23
C ARG A 99 6.68 3.54 -0.46
N GLY A 100 6.21 2.92 0.60
CA GLY A 100 5.23 3.52 1.51
C GLY A 100 5.79 3.80 2.89
N GLU A 101 5.37 4.91 3.48
CA GLU A 101 5.65 5.29 4.87
C GLU A 101 4.35 5.60 5.60
N VAL A 102 4.13 4.94 6.72
CA VAL A 102 2.87 4.92 7.45
C VAL A 102 3.09 5.32 8.90
N ASP A 103 2.34 6.30 9.38
CA ASP A 103 2.16 6.57 10.80
C ASP A 103 0.90 5.85 11.28
N LEU A 104 1.06 4.80 12.09
CA LEU A 104 -0.04 3.99 12.60
C LEU A 104 -0.91 4.72 13.64
N LEU A 105 -0.37 5.77 14.30
CA LEU A 105 -1.09 6.54 15.31
C LEU A 105 -1.96 7.61 14.63
N SER A 106 -1.39 8.39 13.72
CA SER A 106 -2.13 9.42 12.96
C SER A 106 -2.92 8.84 11.78
N ARG A 107 -2.63 7.58 11.42
CA ARG A 107 -3.21 6.83 10.29
C ARG A 107 -2.84 7.41 8.92
N ASP A 108 -1.76 8.18 8.85
CA ASP A 108 -1.26 8.74 7.60
C ASP A 108 -0.38 7.76 6.85
N CYS A 109 -0.50 7.74 5.53
CA CYS A 109 0.35 6.98 4.62
C CYS A 109 0.82 7.90 3.49
N THR A 110 2.10 7.92 3.21
CA THR A 110 2.66 8.50 1.98
C THR A 110 3.14 7.38 1.09
N ALA A 111 2.87 7.47 -0.21
CA ALA A 111 3.25 6.46 -1.19
C ALA A 111 4.00 7.11 -2.34
N LYS A 112 5.18 6.58 -2.65
CA LYS A 112 5.97 6.94 -3.83
C LYS A 112 5.99 5.77 -4.79
N VAL A 113 5.55 6.00 -6.02
CA VAL A 113 5.39 5.00 -7.06
C VAL A 113 6.48 5.18 -8.10
N TYR A 114 7.25 4.12 -8.32
CA TYR A 114 8.31 4.10 -9.30
C TYR A 114 7.97 3.10 -10.41
N ALA A 115 8.05 3.51 -11.67
CA ALA A 115 7.90 2.60 -12.79
C ALA A 115 9.11 1.66 -12.88
N LEU A 116 8.83 0.38 -13.14
CA LEU A 116 9.83 -0.67 -13.37
C LEU A 116 10.29 -0.72 -14.83
#